data_AF-A0A536YBF9-F1
#
_entry.id   AF-A0A536YBF9-F1
#
_cell.length_a   1.000
_cell.length_b   1.000
_cell.length_c   1.000
_cell.angle_alpha   90.00
_cell.angle_beta   90.00
_cell.angle_gamma   90.00
#
_symmetry.space_group_name_H-M   'P 1'
#
loop_
_entity.id
_entity.type
_entity.pdbx_description
1 polymer ?
#
loop_
_entity_poly.entity_id
_entity_poly.type
_entity_poly.pdbx_seq_one_letter_code
_entity_poly.pdbx_strand_id
1 'polypeptide(L)'
;MTRLLQWAVCGIALAASLAMAQTTRISISTGGTGGVYYPLGGGMANILSKYVPGLQATAEVTGGSVDNLKLLGAGKAEVGFSMVDAAWDAAHGT
;
A
#
# COMPACT_ATOMS: atom_id res chain seq x y z
N MET A 1 -45.68 -13.82 2.17
CA MET A 1 -44.85 -12.75 2.79
C MET A 1 -43.54 -13.26 3.36
N THR A 2 -43.50 -14.39 4.06
CA THR A 2 -42.27 -14.98 4.65
C THR A 2 -41.14 -15.22 3.66
N ARG A 3 -41.44 -15.70 2.44
CA ARG A 3 -40.40 -15.93 1.41
C ARG A 3 -39.72 -14.64 0.95
N LEU A 4 -40.48 -13.57 0.70
CA LEU A 4 -39.93 -12.27 0.29
C LEU A 4 -38.98 -11.68 1.34
N LEU A 5 -39.34 -11.81 2.62
CA LEU A 5 -38.49 -11.37 3.72
C LEU A 5 -37.18 -12.18 3.78
N GLN A 6 -37.25 -13.49 3.51
CA GLN A 6 -36.09 -14.38 3.50
C GLN A 6 -35.12 -14.09 2.34
N TRP A 7 -35.65 -13.76 1.15
CA TRP A 7 -34.81 -13.30 0.03
C TRP A 7 -34.14 -11.95 0.31
N ALA A 8 -34.84 -11.02 0.96
CA ALA A 8 -34.29 -9.72 1.35
C ALA A 8 -33.15 -9.86 2.37
N VAL A 9 -33.29 -10.73 3.37
CA VAL A 9 -32.25 -11.02 4.37
C VAL A 9 -31.02 -11.66 3.73
N CYS A 10 -31.19 -12.63 2.84
CA CYS A 10 -30.07 -13.23 2.10
C CYS A 10 -29.33 -12.22 1.23
N GLY A 11 -30.05 -11.31 0.56
CA GLY A 11 -29.45 -10.26 -0.26
C GLY A 11 -28.59 -9.27 0.53
N ILE A 12 -29.06 -8.86 1.71
CA ILE A 12 -28.32 -7.95 2.61
C ILE A 12 -27.07 -8.63 3.19
N ALA A 13 -27.18 -9.91 3.59
CA ALA A 13 -26.04 -10.67 4.08
C ALA A 13 -24.94 -10.86 3.02
N LEU A 14 -25.32 -11.11 1.76
CA LEU A 14 -24.38 -11.23 0.65
C LEU A 14 -23.66 -9.91 0.36
N ALA A 15 -24.38 -8.79 0.35
CA ALA A 15 -23.79 -7.46 0.15
C ALA A 15 -22.81 -7.08 1.27
N ALA A 16 -23.12 -7.42 2.53
CA ALA A 16 -22.24 -7.20 3.67
C ALA A 16 -20.94 -8.03 3.57
N SER A 17 -21.03 -9.27 3.06
CA SER A 17 -19.84 -10.13 2.88
C SER A 17 -18.87 -9.62 1.81
N LEU A 18 -19.38 -8.99 0.74
CA LEU A 18 -18.55 -8.41 -0.32
C LEU A 18 -17.82 -7.15 0.14
N ALA A 19 -18.42 -6.34 1.01
CA ALA A 19 -17.80 -5.14 1.56
C ALA A 19 -16.62 -5.46 2.52
N MET A 20 -16.63 -6.63 3.16
CA MET A 20 -15.55 -7.06 4.08
C MET A 20 -14.32 -7.63 3.37
N ALA A 21 -14.37 -7.89 2.06
CA ALA A 21 -13.30 -8.59 1.33
C ALA A 21 -12.27 -7.68 0.65
N GLN A 22 -12.28 -6.37 0.89
CA GLN A 22 -11.40 -5.45 0.17
C GLN A 22 -9.95 -5.54 0.70
N THR A 23 -9.05 -6.12 -0.10
CA THR A 23 -7.61 -6.08 0.17
C THR A 23 -7.08 -4.66 -0.05
N THR A 24 -6.53 -4.07 1.01
CA THR A 24 -5.76 -2.82 0.94
C THR A 24 -4.45 -3.09 0.23
N ARG A 25 -4.14 -2.31 -0.80
CA ARG A 25 -2.86 -2.40 -1.52
C ARG A 25 -2.01 -1.18 -1.19
N ILE A 26 -0.75 -1.40 -0.85
CA ILE A 26 0.21 -0.32 -0.62
C ILE A 26 1.46 -0.51 -1.46
N SER A 27 2.04 0.60 -1.87
CA SER A 27 3.28 0.73 -2.60
C SER A 27 4.37 1.23 -1.66
N ILE A 28 5.51 0.55 -1.71
CA ILE A 28 6.75 0.92 -1.01
C ILE A 28 7.73 1.40 -2.07
N SER A 29 7.88 2.70 -2.25
CA SER A 29 8.81 3.28 -3.22
C SER A 29 10.26 3.11 -2.76
N THR A 30 11.11 2.50 -3.58
CA THR A 30 12.46 2.06 -3.18
C THR A 30 13.60 2.74 -3.96
N GLY A 31 14.20 2.08 -4.92
CA GLY A 31 15.32 2.54 -5.75
C GLY A 31 15.63 1.50 -6.81
N GLY A 32 16.73 1.66 -7.54
CA GLY A 32 17.16 0.69 -8.54
C GLY A 32 17.35 -0.72 -7.96
N THR A 33 17.12 -1.74 -8.78
CA THR A 33 17.20 -3.17 -8.38
C THR A 33 18.58 -3.61 -7.89
N GLY A 34 19.65 -2.90 -8.28
CA GLY A 34 21.02 -3.11 -7.79
C GLY A 34 21.37 -2.36 -6.49
N GLY A 35 20.45 -1.54 -5.97
CA GLY A 35 20.63 -0.78 -4.74
C GLY A 35 20.13 -1.52 -3.49
N VAL A 36 20.30 -0.90 -2.32
CA VAL A 36 19.93 -1.50 -1.02
C VAL A 36 18.43 -1.38 -0.73
N TYR A 37 17.78 -0.31 -1.17
CA TYR A 37 16.36 -0.07 -0.86
C TYR A 37 15.43 -1.12 -1.45
N TYR A 38 15.71 -1.62 -2.66
CA TYR A 38 14.84 -2.59 -3.34
C TYR A 38 14.70 -3.93 -2.59
N PRO A 39 15.79 -4.63 -2.21
CA PRO A 39 15.67 -5.87 -1.41
C PRO A 39 15.11 -5.62 -0.01
N LEU A 40 15.41 -4.48 0.63
CA LEU A 40 14.80 -4.13 1.93
C LEU A 40 13.29 -3.92 1.80
N GLY A 41 12.86 -3.17 0.78
CA GLY A 41 11.46 -2.97 0.43
C GLY A 41 10.75 -4.28 0.14
N GLY A 42 11.36 -5.17 -0.64
CA GLY A 42 10.82 -6.50 -0.92
C GLY A 42 10.63 -7.34 0.34
N GLY A 43 11.59 -7.30 1.26
CA GLY A 43 11.47 -7.96 2.57
C GLY A 43 10.31 -7.41 3.40
N MET A 44 10.18 -6.09 3.49
CA MET A 44 9.05 -5.45 4.18
C MET A 44 7.71 -5.78 3.53
N ALA A 45 7.63 -5.70 2.20
CA ALA A 45 6.43 -6.01 1.43
C ALA A 45 5.96 -7.46 1.67
N ASN A 46 6.90 -8.41 1.71
CA ASN A 46 6.62 -9.81 2.02
C ASN A 46 6.04 -9.98 3.43
N ILE A 47 6.71 -9.43 4.45
CA ILE A 47 6.27 -9.52 5.84
C ILE A 47 4.88 -8.89 6.02
N LEU A 48 4.67 -7.70 5.47
CA LEU A 48 3.39 -6.99 5.57
C LEU A 48 2.26 -7.79 4.91
N SER A 49 2.49 -8.27 3.69
CA SER A 49 1.47 -9.06 2.96
C SER A 49 1.17 -10.39 3.65
N LYS A 50 2.15 -10.98 4.33
CA LYS A 50 2.00 -12.28 4.99
C LYS A 50 1.30 -12.18 6.35
N TYR A 51 1.58 -11.13 7.11
CA TYR A 51 1.22 -11.08 8.52
C TYR A 51 0.17 -10.01 8.86
N VAL A 52 -0.17 -9.10 7.94
CA VAL A 52 -1.24 -8.11 8.14
C VAL A 52 -2.48 -8.55 7.36
N PRO A 53 -3.55 -9.02 8.04
CA PRO A 53 -4.76 -9.46 7.37
C PRO A 53 -5.36 -8.35 6.50
N GLY A 54 -5.68 -8.69 5.24
CA GLY A 54 -6.30 -7.74 4.32
C GLY A 54 -5.34 -6.71 3.72
N LEU A 55 -4.03 -6.84 3.92
CA LEU A 55 -3.01 -5.97 3.32
C LEU A 55 -2.18 -6.74 2.26
N GLN A 56 -1.92 -6.10 1.13
CA GLN A 56 -0.94 -6.51 0.15
C GLN A 56 0.01 -5.35 -0.10
N ALA A 57 1.31 -5.57 0.09
CA ALA A 57 2.33 -4.58 -0.14
C ALA A 57 3.21 -4.98 -1.33
N THR A 58 3.68 -4.00 -2.09
CA THR A 58 4.61 -4.19 -3.22
C THR A 58 5.78 -3.23 -3.09
N ALA A 59 6.99 -3.71 -3.37
CA ALA A 59 8.17 -2.85 -3.49
C ALA A 59 8.32 -2.36 -4.93
N GLU A 60 8.35 -1.05 -5.12
CA GLU A 60 8.42 -0.43 -6.43
C GLU A 60 9.84 0.06 -6.73
N VAL A 61 10.31 -0.22 -7.94
CA VAL A 61 11.60 0.31 -8.44
C VAL A 61 11.40 1.78 -8.81
N THR A 62 12.28 2.65 -8.33
CA THR A 62 12.20 4.10 -8.54
C THR A 62 13.56 4.71 -8.84
N GLY A 63 13.59 6.03 -9.06
CA GLY A 63 14.82 6.81 -9.15
C GLY A 63 15.56 7.06 -7.81
N GLY A 64 15.03 6.59 -6.67
CA GLY A 64 15.60 6.81 -5.34
C GLY A 64 14.92 7.94 -4.54
N SER A 65 15.60 8.49 -3.54
CA SER A 65 15.01 9.33 -2.48
C SER A 65 14.11 10.48 -2.96
N VAL A 66 14.58 11.30 -3.91
CA VAL A 66 13.81 12.45 -4.42
C VAL A 66 12.54 12.00 -5.14
N ASP A 67 12.63 10.91 -5.91
CA ASP A 67 11.49 10.33 -6.61
C ASP A 67 10.48 9.73 -5.62
N ASN A 68 10.96 9.00 -4.61
CA ASN A 68 10.14 8.43 -3.54
C ASN A 68 9.36 9.52 -2.79
N LEU A 69 10.01 10.62 -2.41
CA LEU A 69 9.37 11.72 -1.70
C LEU A 69 8.31 12.42 -2.56
N LYS A 70 8.53 12.53 -3.88
CA LYS A 70 7.51 13.02 -4.82
C LYS A 70 6.32 12.08 -4.92
N LEU A 71 6.55 10.76 -4.95
CA LEU A 71 5.49 9.75 -4.97
C LEU A 71 4.67 9.77 -3.68
N LEU A 72 5.33 9.91 -2.52
CA LEU A 72 4.67 10.10 -1.22
C LEU A 72 3.81 11.38 -1.22
N GLY A 73 4.39 12.51 -1.62
CA GLY A 73 3.67 13.79 -1.68
C GLY A 73 2.49 13.79 -2.65
N ALA A 74 2.55 12.97 -3.71
CA ALA A 74 1.47 12.78 -4.68
C ALA A 74 0.43 11.72 -4.27
N GLY A 75 0.61 11.04 -3.13
CA GLY A 75 -0.25 9.92 -2.71
C GLY A 75 -0.20 8.71 -3.64
N LYS A 76 0.91 8.53 -4.37
CA LYS A 76 1.14 7.40 -5.28
C LYS A 76 1.95 6.26 -4.64
N ALA A 77 2.49 6.52 -3.46
CA ALA A 77 3.07 5.52 -2.58
C ALA A 77 2.67 5.86 -1.14
N GLU A 78 2.53 4.84 -0.30
CA GLU A 78 2.18 4.98 1.10
C GLU A 78 3.43 4.94 2.00
N VAL A 79 4.50 4.30 1.52
CA VAL A 79 5.78 4.21 2.21
C VAL A 79 6.89 4.48 1.21
N GLY A 80 7.94 5.21 1.62
CA GLY A 80 9.09 5.46 0.75
C GLY A 80 10.39 5.50 1.51
N PHE A 81 11.43 4.92 0.91
CA PHE A 81 12.79 5.08 1.40
C PHE A 81 13.33 6.47 1.06
N SER A 82 14.15 7.03 1.93
CA SER A 82 14.87 8.25 1.64
C SER A 82 16.18 8.30 2.41
N MET A 83 17.12 9.06 1.87
CA MET A 83 18.22 9.62 2.65
C MET A 83 17.69 10.82 3.46
N VAL A 84 18.35 11.12 4.57
CA VAL A 84 17.88 12.15 5.53
C VAL A 84 17.97 13.56 4.96
N ASP A 85 18.97 13.84 4.13
CA ASP A 85 19.17 15.10 3.42
C ASP A 85 18.02 15.39 2.45
N ALA A 86 17.67 14.45 1.57
CA ALA A 86 16.56 14.60 0.63
C ALA A 86 15.21 14.77 1.36
N ALA A 87 15.00 14.05 2.47
CA ALA A 87 13.79 14.19 3.28
C ALA A 87 13.72 15.56 3.96
N TRP A 88 14.86 16.08 4.43
CA TRP A 88 14.97 17.43 4.99
C TRP A 88 14.60 18.48 3.94
N ASP A 89 15.19 18.39 2.75
CA ASP A 89 14.93 19.31 1.64
C ASP A 89 13.44 19.29 1.24
N ALA A 90 12.85 18.10 1.10
CA ALA A 90 11.43 17.95 0.80
C ALA A 90 10.51 18.53 1.88
N ALA A 91 10.87 18.41 3.16
CA ALA A 91 10.10 18.99 4.26
C ALA A 91 10.15 20.53 4.27
N HIS A 92 11.23 21.12 3.74
CA HIS A 92 11.42 22.57 3.68
C HIS A 92 11.08 23.16 2.29
N GLY A 93 10.76 22.33 1.30
CA GLY A 93 10.40 22.77 -0.05
C GLY A 93 11.56 23.36 -0.85
N THR A 94 12.79 22.91 -0.58
CA THR A 94 14.02 23.32 -1.26
C THR A 94 14.50 22.25 -2.24
#